data_AF-A0A328AQA0-F1
#
_entry.id   AF-A0A328AQA0-F1
#
_cell.length_a   1.000
_cell.length_b   1.000
_cell.length_c   1.000
_cell.angle_alpha   90.00
_cell.angle_beta   90.00
_cell.angle_gamma   90.00
#
_symmetry.space_group_name_H-M   'P 1'
#
loop_
_entity.id
_entity.type
_entity.pdbx_description
1 polymer ?
#
loop_
_entity_poly.entity_id
_entity_poly.type
_entity_poly.pdbx_seq_one_letter_code
_entity_poly.pdbx_strand_id
1 'polypeptide(L)'
;MCLTGAAVLLASAGAAGAASAETRSVELRDVVARVTVVPEDRADVKVEFLSANPKLPITVSNEGGRTVVDGGLDHRIRGCHRDSEHPSAHVRGVGRIGAGEMPQVVIRTPKDVVMTSDGAVFGSIGRSTSLEIQDSGCNTWTIADSAGDVRISESGAGAVRMGSAERLELHLSGAADVHAVRVRQGMTASLSGAGDVKVEDLSGPVKADVSGLGHVRAAGGHVTELRASVSGVGGMDFGGVADNLHASISGLGGIRVKQVTGSVTKSVSGLGHVTVDQPRS
;
A
#
# COMPACT_ATOMS: atom_id res chain seq x y z
N MET A 1 -46.64 48.48 -44.82
CA MET A 1 -46.42 47.04 -45.11
C MET A 1 -44.93 46.83 -45.35
N CYS A 2 -44.45 45.62 -45.02
CA CYS A 2 -43.08 45.09 -45.09
C CYS A 2 -42.09 45.54 -43.99
N LEU A 3 -42.15 44.79 -42.88
CA LEU A 3 -40.99 44.44 -42.06
C LEU A 3 -39.92 43.72 -42.91
N THR A 4 -38.64 43.96 -42.64
CA THR A 4 -37.49 43.02 -42.77
C THR A 4 -36.30 43.72 -42.10
N GLY A 5 -35.43 43.14 -41.28
CA GLY A 5 -35.28 41.82 -40.69
C GLY A 5 -33.94 41.88 -39.93
N ALA A 6 -33.95 41.86 -38.60
CA ALA A 6 -32.74 41.91 -37.79
C ALA A 6 -32.14 40.51 -37.67
N ALA A 7 -30.93 40.31 -38.22
CA ALA A 7 -30.18 39.07 -38.09
C ALA A 7 -29.47 39.05 -36.73
N VAL A 8 -29.90 38.15 -35.84
CA VAL A 8 -29.22 37.84 -34.58
C VAL A 8 -28.15 36.79 -34.86
N LEU A 9 -26.88 37.16 -34.72
CA LEU A 9 -25.74 36.23 -34.72
C LEU A 9 -25.67 35.57 -33.33
N LEU A 10 -26.09 34.31 -33.25
CA LEU A 10 -25.89 33.45 -32.09
C LEU A 10 -24.44 32.94 -32.11
N ALA A 11 -23.59 33.46 -31.22
CA ALA A 11 -22.28 32.89 -30.93
C ALA A 11 -22.47 31.65 -30.03
N SER A 12 -22.24 30.46 -30.58
CA SER A 12 -22.19 29.21 -29.81
C SER A 12 -20.88 29.17 -29.01
N ALA A 13 -20.98 29.43 -27.71
CA ALA A 13 -19.91 29.13 -26.77
C ALA A 13 -19.74 27.61 -26.70
N GLY A 14 -18.66 27.09 -27.29
CA GLY A 14 -18.25 25.71 -27.15
C GLY A 14 -17.86 25.45 -25.69
N ALA A 15 -18.63 24.64 -24.99
CA ALA A 15 -18.22 24.06 -23.72
C ALA A 15 -17.04 23.11 -24.00
N ALA A 16 -15.82 23.55 -23.69
CA ALA A 16 -14.69 22.65 -23.54
C ALA A 16 -15.00 21.75 -22.33
N GLY A 17 -15.57 20.57 -22.59
CA GLY A 17 -15.74 19.55 -21.58
C GLY A 17 -14.36 19.23 -21.01
N ALA A 18 -14.18 19.43 -19.71
CA ALA A 18 -13.08 18.82 -19.00
C ALA A 18 -13.20 17.31 -19.23
N ALA A 19 -12.33 16.75 -20.06
CA ALA A 19 -12.20 15.31 -20.15
C ALA A 19 -11.79 14.84 -18.75
N SER A 20 -12.69 14.16 -18.04
CA SER A 20 -12.32 13.44 -16.83
C SER A 20 -11.16 12.52 -17.21
N ALA A 21 -9.97 12.79 -16.68
CA ALA A 21 -8.87 11.87 -16.80
C ALA A 21 -9.31 10.59 -16.08
N GLU A 22 -9.72 9.57 -16.83
CA GLU A 22 -10.03 8.29 -16.23
C GLU A 22 -8.75 7.74 -15.59
N THR A 23 -8.78 7.58 -14.27
CA THR A 23 -7.72 6.93 -13.52
C THR A 23 -7.52 5.53 -14.10
N ARG A 24 -6.39 5.32 -14.77
CA ARG A 24 -6.03 4.00 -15.26
C ARG A 24 -5.64 3.13 -14.08
N SER A 25 -6.14 1.92 -14.06
CA SER A 25 -5.83 0.95 -13.01
C SER A 25 -5.33 -0.37 -13.60
N VAL A 26 -4.56 -1.09 -12.80
CA VAL A 26 -4.06 -2.43 -13.11
C VAL A 26 -4.71 -3.41 -12.14
N GLU A 27 -5.22 -4.53 -12.63
CA GLU A 27 -5.71 -5.62 -11.78
C GLU A 27 -4.91 -6.88 -12.11
N LEU A 28 -4.12 -7.36 -11.17
CA LEU A 28 -3.53 -8.69 -11.26
C LEU A 28 -4.51 -9.67 -10.60
N ARG A 29 -5.07 -10.59 -11.38
CA ARG A 29 -6.11 -11.52 -10.91
C ARG A 29 -5.59 -12.95 -10.92
N ASP A 30 -5.64 -13.61 -9.75
CA ASP A 30 -5.31 -15.04 -9.62
C ASP A 30 -3.97 -15.41 -10.30
N VAL A 31 -2.97 -14.53 -10.22
CA VAL A 31 -1.74 -14.65 -11.02
C VAL A 31 -0.59 -15.25 -10.21
N VAL A 32 0.26 -16.05 -10.86
CA VAL A 32 1.56 -16.47 -10.31
C VAL A 32 2.65 -15.95 -11.23
N ALA A 33 3.30 -14.86 -10.85
CA ALA A 33 4.25 -14.16 -11.72
C ALA A 33 5.27 -13.33 -10.95
N ARG A 34 6.37 -13.01 -11.64
CA ARG A 34 7.25 -11.90 -11.25
C ARG A 34 6.85 -10.65 -12.03
N VAL A 35 6.58 -9.56 -11.32
CA VAL A 35 5.99 -8.36 -11.92
C VAL A 35 6.89 -7.14 -11.71
N THR A 36 7.22 -6.44 -12.78
CA THR A 36 7.94 -5.15 -12.71
C THR A 36 7.01 -4.04 -13.18
N VAL A 37 6.59 -3.17 -12.25
CA VAL A 37 5.79 -1.99 -12.57
C VAL A 37 6.71 -0.81 -12.79
N VAL A 38 6.58 -0.15 -13.93
CA VAL A 38 7.40 0.99 -14.35
C VAL A 38 6.49 2.21 -14.55
N PRO A 39 6.36 3.08 -13.53
CA PRO A 39 5.60 4.32 -13.66
C PRO A 39 6.35 5.33 -14.55
N GLU A 40 5.64 5.93 -15.51
CA GLU A 40 6.19 6.81 -16.54
C GLU A 40 5.26 8.01 -16.79
N ASP A 41 5.76 9.03 -17.48
CA ASP A 41 4.94 10.15 -17.98
C ASP A 41 4.09 9.70 -19.18
N ARG A 42 3.03 8.93 -18.88
CA ARG A 42 2.10 8.33 -19.84
C ARG A 42 0.67 8.34 -19.31
N ALA A 43 -0.31 8.18 -20.20
CA ALA A 43 -1.74 8.18 -19.87
C ALA A 43 -2.43 6.81 -20.05
N ASP A 44 -1.67 5.81 -20.49
CA ASP A 44 -2.12 4.45 -20.77
C ASP A 44 -1.33 3.43 -19.95
N VAL A 45 -1.85 2.20 -19.89
CA VAL A 45 -1.15 1.05 -19.32
C VAL A 45 -0.71 0.13 -20.44
N LYS A 46 0.54 -0.33 -20.39
CA LYS A 46 1.08 -1.32 -21.33
C LYS A 46 1.65 -2.51 -20.58
N VAL A 47 1.26 -3.71 -21.01
CA VAL A 47 1.75 -4.98 -20.44
C VAL A 47 2.64 -5.68 -21.47
N GLU A 48 3.82 -6.11 -21.02
CA GLU A 48 4.81 -6.81 -21.82
C GLU A 48 5.25 -8.09 -21.09
N PHE A 49 5.40 -9.19 -21.80
CA PHE A 49 5.86 -10.47 -21.23
C PHE A 49 7.33 -10.69 -21.62
N LEU A 50 8.22 -10.74 -20.63
CA LEU A 50 9.64 -11.06 -20.84
C LEU A 50 9.86 -12.58 -20.90
N SER A 51 9.09 -13.32 -20.11
CA SER A 51 9.07 -14.78 -20.15
C SER A 51 7.68 -15.30 -19.82
N ALA A 52 7.33 -16.44 -20.41
CA ALA A 52 6.06 -17.12 -20.21
C ALA A 52 6.28 -18.55 -19.75
N ASN A 53 5.25 -19.14 -19.14
CA ASN A 53 5.22 -20.55 -18.77
C ASN A 53 3.93 -21.17 -19.31
N PRO A 54 3.99 -22.17 -20.20
CA PRO A 54 2.78 -22.79 -20.78
C PRO A 54 1.83 -23.41 -19.74
N LYS A 55 2.33 -23.75 -18.55
CA LYS A 55 1.51 -24.26 -17.43
C LYS A 55 0.86 -23.17 -16.59
N LEU A 56 1.24 -21.90 -16.80
CA LEU A 56 0.71 -20.71 -16.14
C LEU A 56 0.35 -19.67 -17.22
N PRO A 57 -0.68 -19.94 -18.04
CA PRO A 57 -1.10 -18.99 -19.06
C PRO A 57 -1.58 -17.70 -18.39
N ILE A 58 -1.16 -16.55 -18.93
CA ILE A 58 -1.60 -15.23 -18.48
C ILE A 58 -2.27 -14.55 -19.67
N THR A 59 -3.44 -13.97 -19.42
CA THR A 59 -4.19 -13.19 -20.42
C THR A 59 -4.26 -11.73 -20.00
N VAL A 60 -4.39 -10.83 -20.98
CA VAL A 60 -4.53 -9.40 -20.73
C VAL A 60 -5.80 -8.91 -21.41
N SER A 61 -6.65 -8.23 -20.65
CA SER A 61 -7.85 -7.57 -21.16
C SER A 61 -7.93 -6.12 -20.67
N ASN A 62 -8.72 -5.30 -21.35
CA ASN A 62 -9.01 -3.92 -20.94
C ASN A 62 -10.51 -3.77 -20.75
N GLU A 63 -10.91 -3.33 -19.56
CA GLU A 63 -12.30 -3.19 -19.14
C GLU A 63 -12.50 -1.78 -18.55
N GLY A 64 -13.08 -0.85 -19.31
CA GLY A 64 -13.45 0.48 -18.78
C GLY A 64 -12.30 1.23 -18.09
N GLY A 65 -11.11 1.24 -18.69
CA GLY A 65 -9.93 1.91 -18.14
C GLY A 65 -9.11 1.11 -17.13
N ARG A 66 -9.55 -0.10 -16.79
CA ARG A 66 -8.80 -1.09 -16.01
C ARG A 66 -8.14 -2.11 -16.94
N THR A 67 -6.82 -2.28 -16.81
CA THR A 67 -6.08 -3.34 -17.48
C THR A 67 -5.99 -4.56 -16.55
N VAL A 68 -6.64 -5.66 -16.94
CA VAL A 68 -6.66 -6.90 -16.16
C VAL A 68 -5.61 -7.85 -16.70
N VAL A 69 -4.70 -8.31 -15.83
CA VAL A 69 -3.71 -9.35 -16.08
C VAL A 69 -4.14 -10.59 -15.32
N ASP A 70 -4.75 -11.53 -16.01
CA ASP A 70 -5.43 -12.68 -15.41
C ASP A 70 -4.64 -13.98 -15.61
N GLY A 71 -4.31 -14.66 -14.50
CA GLY A 71 -3.63 -15.95 -14.49
C GLY A 71 -4.53 -17.16 -14.75
N GLY A 72 -5.86 -17.00 -14.78
CA GLY A 72 -6.82 -18.09 -15.04
C GLY A 72 -6.67 -19.27 -14.07
N LEU A 73 -6.22 -19.00 -12.84
CA LEU A 73 -5.95 -20.04 -11.87
C LEU A 73 -7.17 -20.44 -11.05
N ASP A 74 -8.28 -19.69 -11.09
CA ASP A 74 -9.55 -20.03 -10.43
C ASP A 74 -9.34 -20.51 -8.98
N HIS A 75 -8.63 -19.71 -8.17
CA HIS A 75 -8.32 -20.04 -6.77
C HIS A 75 -7.55 -21.37 -6.57
N ARG A 76 -6.77 -21.82 -7.57
CA ARG A 76 -5.92 -23.01 -7.47
C ARG A 76 -4.61 -22.78 -6.72
N ILE A 77 -4.29 -21.55 -6.33
CA ILE A 77 -3.14 -21.23 -5.50
C ILE A 77 -3.43 -21.70 -4.08
N ARG A 78 -2.70 -22.72 -3.61
CA ARG A 78 -2.93 -23.37 -2.30
C ARG A 78 -1.95 -22.94 -1.22
N GLY A 79 -0.90 -22.24 -1.61
CA GLY A 79 0.10 -21.75 -0.69
C GLY A 79 1.27 -21.16 -1.46
N CYS A 80 2.14 -20.51 -0.71
CA CYS A 80 3.31 -19.84 -1.21
C CYS A 80 4.40 -19.85 -0.16
N HIS A 81 5.63 -19.59 -0.58
CA HIS A 81 6.74 -19.31 0.28
C HIS A 81 7.35 -17.98 -0.15
N ARG A 82 7.40 -17.02 0.77
CA ARG A 82 7.83 -15.63 0.55
C ARG A 82 9.30 -15.39 0.91
N ASP A 83 10.12 -16.44 0.85
CA ASP A 83 11.57 -16.30 1.03
C ASP A 83 12.14 -15.33 -0.02
N SER A 84 12.96 -14.38 0.42
CA SER A 84 13.48 -13.32 -0.45
C SER A 84 14.45 -13.84 -1.51
N GLU A 85 15.09 -14.99 -1.28
CA GLU A 85 16.04 -15.58 -2.23
C GLU A 85 15.36 -16.60 -3.15
N HIS A 86 14.43 -17.39 -2.62
CA HIS A 86 13.80 -18.52 -3.31
C HIS A 86 12.27 -18.53 -3.16
N PRO A 87 11.58 -17.50 -3.68
CA PRO A 87 10.12 -17.47 -3.62
C PRO A 87 9.51 -18.60 -4.44
N SER A 88 8.36 -19.10 -3.99
CA SER A 88 7.64 -20.16 -4.69
C SER A 88 6.15 -20.13 -4.41
N ALA A 89 5.37 -20.71 -5.32
CA ALA A 89 3.94 -20.91 -5.18
C ALA A 89 3.58 -22.39 -5.38
N HIS A 90 2.54 -22.87 -4.71
CA HIS A 90 1.97 -24.19 -4.97
C HIS A 90 0.61 -24.04 -5.64
N VAL A 91 0.50 -24.51 -6.88
CA VAL A 91 -0.70 -24.42 -7.70
C VAL A 91 -1.28 -25.81 -7.92
N ARG A 92 -2.54 -26.02 -7.53
CA ARG A 92 -3.23 -27.29 -7.72
C ARG A 92 -3.31 -27.63 -9.21
N GLY A 93 -2.82 -28.82 -9.57
CA GLY A 93 -2.79 -29.31 -10.95
C GLY A 93 -1.55 -28.89 -11.76
N VAL A 94 -0.68 -28.04 -11.20
CA VAL A 94 0.60 -27.66 -11.81
C VAL A 94 1.78 -28.13 -10.95
N GLY A 95 1.68 -28.00 -9.63
CA GLY A 95 2.72 -28.37 -8.67
C GLY A 95 3.35 -27.15 -8.00
N ARG A 96 4.55 -27.33 -7.45
CA ARG A 96 5.37 -26.25 -6.93
C ARG A 96 6.03 -25.50 -8.10
N ILE A 97 5.88 -24.18 -8.11
CA ILE A 97 6.47 -23.26 -9.08
C ILE A 97 7.55 -22.47 -8.35
N GLY A 98 8.81 -22.64 -8.74
CA GLY A 98 9.91 -21.82 -8.25
C GLY A 98 10.02 -20.49 -8.99
N ALA A 99 10.74 -19.53 -8.41
CA ALA A 99 10.98 -18.22 -9.01
C ALA A 99 11.37 -18.26 -10.50
N GLY A 100 12.28 -19.16 -10.89
CA GLY A 100 12.75 -19.31 -12.27
C GLY A 100 11.67 -19.72 -13.28
N GLU A 101 10.62 -20.40 -12.82
CA GLU A 101 9.51 -20.90 -13.65
C GLU A 101 8.34 -19.91 -13.72
N MET A 102 8.36 -18.86 -12.89
CA MET A 102 7.33 -17.82 -12.91
C MET A 102 7.48 -16.95 -14.16
N PRO A 103 6.39 -16.74 -14.93
CA PRO A 103 6.34 -15.73 -15.97
C PRO A 103 6.83 -14.37 -15.47
N GLN A 104 7.53 -13.64 -16.33
CA GLN A 104 7.98 -12.28 -16.06
C GLN A 104 7.13 -11.30 -16.84
N VAL A 105 6.45 -10.41 -16.11
CA VAL A 105 5.53 -9.41 -16.66
C VAL A 105 6.05 -8.02 -16.33
N VAL A 106 6.18 -7.17 -17.34
CA VAL A 106 6.49 -5.74 -17.19
C VAL A 106 5.23 -4.95 -17.46
N ILE A 107 4.86 -4.07 -16.53
CA ILE A 107 3.66 -3.24 -16.62
C ILE A 107 4.10 -1.79 -16.56
N ARG A 108 3.96 -1.07 -17.66
CA ARG A 108 4.21 0.37 -17.71
C ARG A 108 2.92 1.10 -17.40
N THR A 109 2.95 2.03 -16.46
CA THR A 109 1.77 2.74 -15.95
C THR A 109 2.00 4.25 -15.97
N PRO A 110 0.94 5.07 -15.84
CA PRO A 110 1.10 6.46 -15.39
C PRO A 110 1.86 6.54 -14.05
N LYS A 111 2.40 7.71 -13.73
CA LYS A 111 3.07 7.98 -12.44
C LYS A 111 2.14 7.93 -11.23
N ASP A 112 0.84 8.15 -11.43
CA ASP A 112 -0.18 7.90 -10.41
C ASP A 112 -0.64 6.44 -10.55
N VAL A 113 -0.08 5.58 -9.71
CA VAL A 113 -0.27 4.13 -9.83
C VAL A 113 -1.47 3.71 -8.99
N VAL A 114 -2.46 3.10 -9.61
CA VAL A 114 -3.57 2.42 -8.91
C VAL A 114 -3.58 0.97 -9.35
N MET A 115 -3.42 0.06 -8.39
CA MET A 115 -3.32 -1.37 -8.69
C MET A 115 -4.03 -2.23 -7.65
N THR A 116 -4.65 -3.31 -8.11
CA THR A 116 -5.02 -4.44 -7.27
C THR A 116 -4.16 -5.64 -7.65
N SER A 117 -3.82 -6.48 -6.68
CA SER A 117 -3.00 -7.65 -6.93
C SER A 117 -3.48 -8.84 -6.10
N ASP A 118 -3.82 -9.91 -6.81
CA ASP A 118 -4.26 -11.18 -6.26
C ASP A 118 -3.44 -12.35 -6.81
N GLY A 119 -3.20 -13.34 -5.96
CA GLY A 119 -2.50 -14.56 -6.30
C GLY A 119 -1.16 -14.72 -5.57
N ALA A 120 -0.08 -15.01 -6.30
CA ALA A 120 1.28 -15.08 -5.76
C ALA A 120 2.23 -14.23 -6.62
N VAL A 121 2.33 -12.95 -6.27
CA VAL A 121 3.08 -11.95 -7.03
C VAL A 121 4.34 -11.54 -6.31
N PHE A 122 5.48 -11.63 -7.00
CA PHE A 122 6.77 -11.17 -6.49
C PHE A 122 7.29 -10.07 -7.39
N GLY A 123 7.28 -8.83 -6.91
CA GLY A 123 7.47 -7.71 -7.82
C GLY A 123 8.13 -6.48 -7.25
N SER A 124 8.35 -5.54 -8.14
CA SER A 124 8.90 -4.23 -7.83
C SER A 124 8.12 -3.12 -8.53
N ILE A 125 7.98 -1.98 -7.86
CA ILE A 125 7.35 -0.78 -8.41
C ILE A 125 8.39 0.34 -8.42
N GLY A 126 8.58 0.95 -9.60
CA GLY A 126 9.47 2.10 -9.78
C GLY A 126 8.99 3.36 -9.07
N ARG A 127 9.73 4.47 -9.22
CA ARG A 127 9.37 5.75 -8.60
C ARG A 127 8.05 6.27 -9.17
N SER A 128 7.17 6.75 -8.30
CA SER A 128 5.81 7.22 -8.63
C SER A 128 5.54 8.61 -8.08
N THR A 129 4.48 9.26 -8.57
CA THR A 129 3.93 10.48 -7.97
C THR A 129 3.00 10.14 -6.81
N SER A 130 2.15 9.14 -7.01
CA SER A 130 1.29 8.55 -5.98
C SER A 130 1.17 7.05 -6.21
N LEU A 131 0.81 6.31 -5.16
CA LEU A 131 0.60 4.88 -5.25
C LEU A 131 -0.59 4.44 -4.39
N GLU A 132 -1.55 3.76 -4.98
CA GLU A 132 -2.55 2.96 -4.29
C GLU A 132 -2.41 1.50 -4.72
N ILE A 133 -2.22 0.61 -3.74
CA ILE A 133 -2.18 -0.83 -3.95
C ILE A 133 -3.15 -1.54 -3.01
N GLN A 134 -3.96 -2.43 -3.58
CA GLN A 134 -4.82 -3.34 -2.82
C GLN A 134 -4.35 -4.77 -3.09
N ASP A 135 -3.76 -5.38 -2.09
CA ASP A 135 -3.18 -6.71 -2.14
C ASP A 135 -4.10 -7.73 -1.45
N SER A 136 -4.46 -8.76 -2.19
CA SER A 136 -5.00 -10.02 -1.69
C SER A 136 -4.07 -11.17 -2.12
N GLY A 137 -4.07 -12.27 -1.38
CA GLY A 137 -3.18 -13.40 -1.69
C GLY A 137 -1.78 -13.27 -1.09
N CYS A 138 -0.76 -13.69 -1.81
CA CYS A 138 0.59 -13.90 -1.32
C CYS A 138 1.61 -13.08 -2.08
N ASN A 139 1.68 -11.79 -1.74
CA ASN A 139 2.41 -10.83 -2.55
C ASN A 139 3.68 -10.36 -1.83
N THR A 140 4.72 -10.02 -2.60
CA THR A 140 5.92 -9.37 -2.09
C THR A 140 6.31 -8.25 -3.02
N TRP A 141 6.36 -7.03 -2.49
CA TRP A 141 6.61 -5.81 -3.26
C TRP A 141 7.83 -5.06 -2.75
N THR A 142 8.73 -4.71 -3.67
CA THR A 142 9.77 -3.70 -3.45
C THR A 142 9.42 -2.42 -4.19
N ILE A 143 9.09 -1.38 -3.46
CA ILE A 143 8.57 -0.11 -3.98
C ILE A 143 9.65 0.96 -3.83
N ALA A 144 9.94 1.72 -4.89
CA ALA A 144 10.87 2.84 -4.82
C ALA A 144 10.24 4.05 -4.07
N ASP A 145 10.88 5.22 -4.16
CA ASP A 145 10.32 6.46 -3.61
C ASP A 145 9.03 6.88 -4.35
N SER A 146 8.01 7.26 -3.60
CA SER A 146 6.85 8.01 -4.08
C SER A 146 7.03 9.49 -3.74
N ALA A 147 6.80 10.37 -4.71
CA ALA A 147 6.89 11.81 -4.50
C ALA A 147 5.72 12.38 -3.67
N GLY A 148 4.65 11.60 -3.49
CA GLY A 148 3.44 11.99 -2.79
C GLY A 148 2.91 10.86 -1.91
N ASP A 149 1.60 10.67 -1.92
CA ASP A 149 0.91 9.73 -1.05
C ASP A 149 1.09 8.28 -1.48
N VAL A 150 1.14 7.39 -0.48
CA VAL A 150 1.09 5.95 -0.66
C VAL A 150 -0.02 5.38 0.21
N ARG A 151 -0.96 4.64 -0.41
CA ARG A 151 -1.99 3.84 0.25
C ARG A 151 -1.75 2.36 -0.04
N ILE A 152 -1.63 1.55 1.01
CA ILE A 152 -1.48 0.09 0.91
C ILE A 152 -2.60 -0.54 1.73
N SER A 153 -3.43 -1.35 1.07
CA SER A 153 -4.42 -2.20 1.71
C SER A 153 -4.03 -3.65 1.51
N GLU A 154 -3.83 -4.40 2.57
CA GLU A 154 -3.39 -5.80 2.51
C GLU A 154 -4.31 -6.67 3.37
N SER A 155 -4.83 -7.74 2.77
CA SER A 155 -5.79 -8.66 3.40
C SER A 155 -5.36 -10.13 3.37
N GLY A 156 -4.27 -10.45 2.69
CA GLY A 156 -3.73 -11.80 2.54
C GLY A 156 -2.49 -12.04 3.42
N ALA A 157 -1.40 -12.44 2.78
CA ALA A 157 -0.09 -12.64 3.38
C ALA A 157 0.96 -11.93 2.53
N GLY A 158 1.23 -10.67 2.86
CA GLY A 158 2.10 -9.79 2.09
C GLY A 158 3.46 -9.48 2.73
N ALA A 159 4.39 -8.99 1.93
CA ALA A 159 5.52 -8.20 2.43
C ALA A 159 5.76 -7.00 1.52
N VAL A 160 5.83 -5.81 2.08
CA VAL A 160 6.13 -4.58 1.34
C VAL A 160 7.40 -3.97 1.90
N ARG A 161 8.37 -3.67 1.03
CA ARG A 161 9.53 -2.85 1.35
C ARG A 161 9.47 -1.62 0.45
N MET A 162 9.39 -0.44 1.04
CA MET A 162 9.29 0.80 0.29
C MET A 162 10.36 1.81 0.68
N GLY A 163 10.71 2.69 -0.26
CA GLY A 163 11.53 3.87 -0.02
C GLY A 163 10.80 4.90 0.84
N SER A 164 10.66 6.11 0.30
CA SER A 164 10.01 7.23 0.98
C SER A 164 8.67 7.61 0.37
N ALA A 165 7.83 8.27 1.17
CA ALA A 165 6.56 8.88 0.76
C ALA A 165 6.36 10.22 1.48
N GLU A 166 5.43 11.04 0.99
CA GLU A 166 4.95 12.18 1.77
C GLU A 166 4.03 11.71 2.89
N ARG A 167 2.92 11.05 2.54
CA ARG A 167 2.01 10.43 3.51
C ARG A 167 1.88 8.94 3.24
N LEU A 168 1.72 8.17 4.32
CA LEU A 168 1.55 6.73 4.25
C LEU A 168 0.23 6.33 4.94
N GLU A 169 -0.66 5.68 4.19
CA GLU A 169 -1.89 5.09 4.68
C GLU A 169 -1.84 3.56 4.56
N LEU A 170 -1.98 2.86 5.68
CA LEU A 170 -1.90 1.40 5.74
C LEU A 170 -3.17 0.81 6.33
N HIS A 171 -3.74 -0.19 5.64
CA HIS A 171 -4.84 -1.01 6.13
C HIS A 171 -4.42 -2.48 6.05
N LEU A 172 -4.07 -3.10 7.18
CA LEU A 172 -3.53 -4.45 7.23
C LEU A 172 -4.46 -5.35 8.07
N SER A 173 -5.24 -6.18 7.39
CA SER A 173 -6.14 -7.16 8.03
C SER A 173 -5.65 -8.60 7.92
N GLY A 174 -4.65 -8.84 7.06
CA GLY A 174 -3.99 -10.13 6.87
C GLY A 174 -2.75 -10.35 7.75
N ALA A 175 -1.81 -11.14 7.23
CA ALA A 175 -0.51 -11.43 7.82
C ALA A 175 0.61 -10.78 6.99
N ALA A 176 0.60 -9.44 6.93
CA ALA A 176 1.51 -8.67 6.10
C ALA A 176 2.46 -7.76 6.85
N ASP A 177 3.72 -7.78 6.42
CA ASP A 177 4.77 -6.92 6.97
C ASP A 177 5.03 -5.75 6.02
N VAL A 178 5.08 -4.53 6.56
CA VAL A 178 5.43 -3.32 5.80
C VAL A 178 6.67 -2.68 6.40
N HIS A 179 7.69 -2.45 5.58
CA HIS A 179 8.89 -1.69 5.93
C HIS A 179 9.01 -0.47 5.01
N ALA A 180 8.90 0.74 5.57
CA ALA A 180 9.17 2.00 4.87
C ALA A 180 10.44 2.66 5.39
N VAL A 181 11.22 3.28 4.51
CA VAL A 181 12.42 4.02 4.93
C VAL A 181 12.02 5.35 5.57
N ARG A 182 11.23 6.19 4.89
CA ARG A 182 10.89 7.54 5.38
C ARG A 182 9.48 7.97 5.03
N VAL A 183 8.79 8.58 5.98
CA VAL A 183 7.48 9.22 5.77
C VAL A 183 7.54 10.64 6.30
N ARG A 184 7.26 11.64 5.45
CA ARG A 184 7.60 13.05 5.71
C ARG A 184 6.48 13.88 6.34
N GLN A 185 5.23 13.60 5.99
CA GLN A 185 4.06 14.43 6.29
C GLN A 185 2.97 13.70 7.06
N GLY A 186 3.22 12.48 7.53
CA GLY A 186 2.35 11.76 8.45
C GLY A 186 1.97 10.37 7.99
N MET A 187 1.46 9.59 8.94
CA MET A 187 1.09 8.20 8.74
C MET A 187 -0.25 7.87 9.41
N THR A 188 -1.11 7.16 8.69
CA THR A 188 -2.26 6.46 9.29
C THR A 188 -2.08 4.96 9.09
N ALA A 189 -2.14 4.19 10.17
CA ALA A 189 -2.00 2.75 10.12
C ALA A 189 -3.13 2.07 10.90
N SER A 190 -3.84 1.15 10.27
CA SER A 190 -4.88 0.33 10.89
C SER A 190 -4.53 -1.15 10.73
N LEU A 191 -4.23 -1.82 11.85
CA LEU A 191 -3.77 -3.20 11.92
C LEU A 191 -4.77 -4.04 12.70
N SER A 192 -5.52 -4.89 12.02
CA SER A 192 -6.44 -5.86 12.65
C SER A 192 -5.97 -7.31 12.54
N GLY A 193 -4.99 -7.58 11.68
CA GLY A 193 -4.39 -8.90 11.51
C GLY A 193 -3.16 -9.17 12.40
N ALA A 194 -2.20 -9.92 11.85
CA ALA A 194 -1.00 -10.38 12.57
C ALA A 194 0.31 -9.83 11.99
N GLY A 195 0.23 -8.85 11.09
CA GLY A 195 1.38 -8.25 10.41
C GLY A 195 2.02 -7.07 11.16
N ASP A 196 3.31 -6.81 10.91
CA ASP A 196 4.06 -5.73 11.53
C ASP A 196 4.31 -4.55 10.57
N VAL A 197 4.38 -3.34 11.12
CA VAL A 197 4.80 -2.13 10.38
C VAL A 197 6.11 -1.61 10.96
N LYS A 198 7.08 -1.33 10.11
CA LYS A 198 8.35 -0.68 10.46
C LYS A 198 8.56 0.56 9.59
N VAL A 199 8.82 1.70 10.23
CA VAL A 199 9.26 2.93 9.59
C VAL A 199 10.58 3.37 10.20
N GLU A 200 11.58 3.76 9.41
CA GLU A 200 12.87 4.18 9.97
C GLU A 200 12.82 5.64 10.46
N ASP A 201 12.28 6.54 9.64
CA ASP A 201 12.18 7.97 9.94
C ASP A 201 10.76 8.48 9.64
N LEU A 202 10.06 8.91 10.69
CA LEU A 202 8.64 9.30 10.63
C LEU A 202 8.45 10.73 11.11
N SER A 203 7.88 11.57 10.25
CA SER A 203 7.57 12.96 10.54
C SER A 203 6.11 13.30 10.23
N GLY A 204 5.60 14.33 10.90
CA GLY A 204 4.20 14.79 10.78
C GLY A 204 3.24 14.09 11.76
N PRO A 205 1.92 14.26 11.59
CA PRO A 205 0.92 13.62 12.44
C PRO A 205 0.86 12.11 12.21
N VAL A 206 0.71 11.35 13.29
CA VAL A 206 0.64 9.89 13.27
C VAL A 206 -0.63 9.41 13.96
N LYS A 207 -1.36 8.53 13.28
CA LYS A 207 -2.47 7.76 13.84
C LYS A 207 -2.21 6.27 13.63
N ALA A 208 -2.15 5.51 14.72
CA ALA A 208 -1.98 4.07 14.70
C ALA A 208 -3.10 3.40 15.51
N ASP A 209 -3.89 2.57 14.84
CA ASP A 209 -4.93 1.74 15.44
C ASP A 209 -4.53 0.25 15.32
N VAL A 210 -4.32 -0.42 16.44
CA VAL A 210 -3.84 -1.81 16.51
C VAL A 210 -4.82 -2.64 17.33
N SER A 211 -5.64 -3.44 16.64
CA SER A 211 -6.63 -4.32 17.28
C SER A 211 -6.25 -5.80 17.22
N GLY A 212 -5.29 -6.16 16.37
CA GLY A 212 -4.80 -7.54 16.22
C GLY A 212 -3.58 -7.89 17.07
N LEU A 213 -2.72 -8.74 16.51
CA LEU A 213 -1.46 -9.19 17.12
C LEU A 213 -0.24 -8.41 16.60
N GLY A 214 -0.43 -7.61 15.56
CA GLY A 214 0.62 -6.83 14.89
C GLY A 214 1.21 -5.71 15.73
N HIS A 215 2.36 -5.19 15.31
CA HIS A 215 3.08 -4.15 16.01
C HIS A 215 3.59 -3.06 15.06
N VAL A 216 3.42 -1.79 15.45
CA VAL A 216 3.92 -0.63 14.70
C VAL A 216 5.21 -0.12 15.34
N ARG A 217 6.33 -0.14 14.61
CA ARG A 217 7.63 0.39 15.06
C ARG A 217 8.06 1.54 14.18
N ALA A 218 8.30 2.70 14.77
CA ALA A 218 8.98 3.81 14.12
C ALA A 218 10.31 4.07 14.84
N ALA A 219 11.44 3.89 14.15
CA ALA A 219 12.76 3.90 14.78
C ALA A 219 13.18 5.29 15.27
N GLY A 220 12.75 6.35 14.57
CA GLY A 220 13.02 7.74 14.92
C GLY A 220 12.12 8.72 14.19
N GLY A 221 12.50 10.00 14.25
CA GLY A 221 11.79 11.10 13.61
C GLY A 221 11.13 12.05 14.61
N HIS A 222 10.36 13.01 14.09
CA HIS A 222 9.68 14.03 14.87
C HIS A 222 8.21 14.14 14.46
N VAL A 223 7.31 13.76 15.35
CA VAL A 223 5.86 13.74 15.09
C VAL A 223 5.17 14.85 15.88
N THR A 224 4.34 15.64 15.21
CA THR A 224 3.62 16.76 15.85
C THR A 224 2.48 16.28 16.74
N GLU A 225 1.94 15.11 16.42
CA GLU A 225 0.81 14.51 17.10
C GLU A 225 0.92 13.00 16.96
N LEU A 226 0.98 12.28 18.08
CA LEU A 226 0.99 10.83 18.09
C LEU A 226 -0.27 10.29 18.75
N ARG A 227 -1.18 9.75 17.93
CA ARG A 227 -2.39 9.05 18.38
C ARG A 227 -2.20 7.55 18.21
N ALA A 228 -2.13 6.83 19.33
CA ALA A 228 -1.96 5.38 19.34
C ALA A 228 -3.11 4.73 20.12
N SER A 229 -3.86 3.85 19.46
CA SER A 229 -4.97 3.10 20.04
C SER A 229 -4.68 1.60 19.91
N VAL A 230 -4.64 0.88 21.04
CA VAL A 230 -4.32 -0.55 21.06
C VAL A 230 -5.43 -1.31 21.79
N SER A 231 -6.16 -2.18 21.09
CA SER A 231 -7.20 -3.04 21.69
C SER A 231 -6.88 -4.53 21.64
N GLY A 232 -5.74 -4.91 21.07
CA GLY A 232 -5.27 -6.30 20.99
C GLY A 232 -4.12 -6.63 21.95
N VAL A 233 -3.29 -7.59 21.53
CA VAL A 233 -2.04 -7.99 22.21
C VAL A 233 -0.82 -7.26 21.60
N GLY A 234 -1.01 -6.68 20.41
CA GLY A 234 -0.02 -5.91 19.68
C GLY A 234 0.43 -4.62 20.38
N GLY A 235 1.06 -3.72 19.64
CA GLY A 235 1.52 -2.47 20.24
C GLY A 235 2.13 -1.46 19.29
N MET A 236 2.67 -0.40 19.88
CA MET A 236 3.40 0.63 19.17
C MET A 236 4.68 1.02 19.91
N ASP A 237 5.79 1.05 19.18
CA ASP A 237 7.07 1.58 19.63
C ASP A 237 7.47 2.78 18.76
N PHE A 238 7.66 3.95 19.37
CA PHE A 238 8.18 5.13 18.70
C PHE A 238 9.49 5.61 19.34
N GLY A 239 10.59 5.42 18.62
CA GLY A 239 11.94 5.79 19.02
C GLY A 239 12.31 7.27 18.77
N GLY A 240 11.37 8.09 18.32
CA GLY A 240 11.57 9.52 18.02
C GLY A 240 11.07 10.46 19.13
N VAL A 241 10.81 11.70 18.75
CA VAL A 241 10.25 12.75 19.62
C VAL A 241 8.84 13.06 19.16
N ALA A 242 7.88 13.01 20.08
CA ALA A 242 6.52 13.46 19.83
C ALA A 242 6.25 14.80 20.55
N ASP A 243 5.61 15.75 19.88
CA ASP A 243 5.15 16.96 20.55
C ASP A 243 4.00 16.64 21.51
N ASN A 244 3.01 15.88 21.05
CA ASN A 244 1.88 15.47 21.86
C ASN A 244 1.60 13.97 21.69
N LEU A 245 1.19 13.32 22.79
CA LEU A 245 0.85 11.91 22.83
C LEU A 245 -0.59 11.72 23.32
N HIS A 246 -1.40 11.05 22.52
CA HIS A 246 -2.68 10.46 22.91
C HIS A 246 -2.59 8.95 22.80
N ALA A 247 -2.45 8.27 23.94
CA ALA A 247 -2.36 6.83 24.03
C ALA A 247 -3.64 6.25 24.65
N SER A 248 -4.26 5.29 23.96
CA SER A 248 -5.40 4.53 24.46
C SER A 248 -5.11 3.05 24.37
N ILE A 249 -5.31 2.32 25.46
CA ILE A 249 -5.17 0.86 25.49
C ILE A 249 -6.44 0.25 26.07
N SER A 250 -7.00 -0.73 25.36
CA SER A 250 -8.13 -1.56 25.78
C SER A 250 -7.79 -3.04 25.55
N GLY A 251 -6.75 -3.55 26.22
CA GLY A 251 -6.19 -4.88 25.93
C GLY A 251 -4.95 -5.24 26.76
N LEU A 252 -4.11 -6.12 26.20
CA LEU A 252 -2.85 -6.59 26.82
C LEU A 252 -1.60 -5.95 26.20
N GLY A 253 -1.79 -5.15 25.15
CA GLY A 253 -0.73 -4.53 24.38
C GLY A 253 0.04 -3.43 25.09
N GLY A 254 1.05 -2.88 24.41
CA GLY A 254 1.93 -1.84 24.95
C GLY A 254 2.15 -0.69 23.97
N ILE A 255 2.26 0.53 24.51
CA ILE A 255 2.69 1.71 23.77
C ILE A 255 3.96 2.23 24.44
N ARG A 256 5.07 2.31 23.71
CA ARG A 256 6.31 2.92 24.19
C ARG A 256 6.70 4.08 23.28
N VAL A 257 7.01 5.21 23.90
CA VAL A 257 7.46 6.41 23.21
C VAL A 257 8.74 6.89 23.87
N LYS A 258 9.79 7.10 23.09
CA LYS A 258 11.09 7.50 23.63
C LYS A 258 11.02 8.85 24.34
N GLN A 259 10.42 9.85 23.70
CA GLN A 259 10.34 11.19 24.26
C GLN A 259 9.04 11.90 23.84
N VAL A 260 8.43 12.59 24.80
CA VAL A 260 7.34 13.54 24.55
C VAL A 260 7.70 14.89 25.16
N THR A 261 7.56 15.96 24.38
CA THR A 261 7.93 17.34 24.78
C THR A 261 6.75 18.16 25.30
N GLY A 262 5.55 17.89 24.82
CA GLY A 262 4.30 18.55 25.20
C GLY A 262 3.36 17.64 25.98
N SER A 263 2.08 17.65 25.60
CA SER A 263 1.03 17.01 26.40
C SER A 263 1.01 15.49 26.24
N VAL A 264 0.68 14.80 27.33
CA VAL A 264 0.53 13.34 27.37
C VAL A 264 -0.83 13.00 27.95
N THR A 265 -1.70 12.44 27.11
CA THR A 265 -2.99 11.87 27.52
C THR A 265 -2.92 10.35 27.41
N LYS A 266 -3.24 9.66 28.50
CA LYS A 266 -3.23 8.19 28.58
C LYS A 266 -4.56 7.68 29.12
N SER A 267 -5.13 6.68 28.45
CA SER A 267 -6.26 5.90 28.96
C SER A 267 -5.93 4.42 28.81
N VAL A 268 -5.94 3.67 29.91
CA VAL A 268 -5.62 2.24 29.90
C VAL A 268 -6.72 1.49 30.63
N SER A 269 -7.38 0.59 29.90
CA SER A 269 -8.36 -0.37 30.40
C SER A 269 -7.85 -1.78 30.05
N GLY A 270 -7.49 -2.58 31.06
CA GLY A 270 -6.85 -3.89 30.84
C GLY A 270 -5.48 -3.99 31.51
N LEU A 271 -4.64 -4.91 31.04
CA LEU A 271 -3.31 -5.19 31.62
C LEU A 271 -2.15 -4.61 30.79
N GLY A 272 -2.45 -3.83 29.75
CA GLY A 272 -1.45 -3.15 28.94
C GLY A 272 -0.75 -1.99 29.66
N HIS A 273 0.25 -1.40 29.01
CA HIS A 273 1.05 -0.32 29.59
C HIS A 273 1.45 0.75 28.58
N VAL A 274 1.58 2.00 29.04
CA VAL A 274 2.08 3.13 28.25
C VAL A 274 3.33 3.73 28.91
N THR A 275 4.49 3.50 28.30
CA THR A 275 5.79 3.99 28.82
C THR A 275 6.30 5.17 27.99
N VAL A 276 6.86 6.18 28.68
CA VAL A 276 7.61 7.27 28.05
C VAL A 276 9.00 7.33 28.68
N ASP A 277 10.06 7.14 27.89
CA ASP A 277 11.44 6.91 28.38
C ASP A 277 12.22 8.18 28.77
N GLN A 278 11.53 9.29 29.09
CA GLN A 278 12.13 10.64 29.23
C GLN A 278 13.55 10.65 29.83
N PRO A 279 14.53 11.32 29.19
CA PRO A 279 15.87 11.44 29.77
C PRO A 279 15.76 12.13 31.14
N ARG A 280 16.36 11.54 32.18
CA ARG A 280 16.44 12.15 33.50
C ARG A 280 17.20 13.47 33.35
N SER A 281 16.58 14.57 33.76
CA SER A 281 17.18 15.91 33.87
C SER A 281 18.41 15.92 34.76
#